data_AF-A0A4R0XAA9-F1
#
_entry.id   AF-A0A4R0XAA9-F1
#
_cell.length_a   1.000
_cell.length_b   1.000
_cell.length_c   1.000
_cell.angle_alpha   90.00
_cell.angle_beta   90.00
_cell.angle_gamma   90.00
#
_symmetry.space_group_name_H-M   'P 1'
#
loop_
_entity.id
_entity.type
_entity.pdbx_description
1 polymer ?
#
loop_
_entity_poly.entity_id
_entity_poly.type
_entity_poly.pdbx_seq_one_letter_code
_entity_poly.pdbx_strand_id
1 'polypeptide(L)' 'MSIDLALFYLARHVEGLQSFRRFVDSYKRHPAGCDHKLVIIYKGFEHDADLEAARAVFDLPHCEVRQTDEH' A
#
# COMPACT_ATOMS: atom_id res chain seq x y z
N MET A 1 -23.65 -1.78 -12.96
CA MET A 1 -22.54 -2.73 -12.84
C MET A 1 -21.56 -2.12 -11.87
N SER A 2 -21.36 -2.72 -10.70
CA SER A 2 -20.23 -2.35 -9.84
C SER A 2 -18.99 -2.88 -10.55
N ILE A 3 -18.08 -2.00 -10.94
CA ILE A 3 -16.77 -2.40 -11.44
C ILE A 3 -16.00 -2.85 -10.20
N ASP A 4 -15.74 -4.15 -10.06
CA ASP A 4 -14.85 -4.67 -9.01
C ASP A 4 -13.39 -4.50 -9.43
N LEU A 5 -12.95 -3.26 -9.62
CA LEU A 5 -11.54 -2.94 -9.88
C LEU A 5 -10.79 -2.82 -8.54
N ALA A 6 -9.59 -3.39 -8.50
CA ALA A 6 -8.67 -3.21 -7.38
C ALA A 6 -7.30 -2.78 -7.90
N LEU A 7 -6.74 -1.73 -7.29
CA LEU A 7 -5.36 -1.32 -7.47
C LEU A 7 -4.52 -1.95 -6.37
N PHE A 8 -3.48 -2.69 -6.76
CA PHE A 8 -2.54 -3.28 -5.83
C PHE A 8 -1.25 -2.44 -5.81
N TYR A 9 -0.83 -2.03 -4.63
CA TYR A 9 0.48 -1.45 -4.39
C TYR A 9 1.30 -2.41 -3.53
N LEU A 10 2.46 -2.82 -4.04
CA LEU A 10 3.40 -3.66 -3.32
C LEU A 10 4.32 -2.79 -2.47
N ALA A 11 4.05 -2.71 -1.17
CA ALA A 11 4.91 -2.06 -0.19
C ALA A 11 5.98 -3.05 0.28
N ARG A 12 7.15 -3.06 -0.36
CA ARG A 12 8.27 -3.90 0.09
C ARG A 12 9.04 -3.21 1.20
N HIS A 13 9.30 -3.92 2.30
CA HIS A 13 10.09 -3.41 3.42
C HIS A 13 11.45 -2.86 2.96
N VAL A 14 12.12 -3.58 2.05
CA VAL A 14 13.44 -3.20 1.49
C VAL A 14 13.44 -1.89 0.70
N GLU A 15 12.29 -1.41 0.22
CA GLU A 15 12.19 -0.14 -0.52
C GLU A 15 12.07 1.08 0.39
N GLY A 16 11.76 0.85 1.67
CA GLY A 16 11.66 1.88 2.70
C GLY A 16 10.45 2.81 2.56
N LEU A 17 10.18 3.55 3.63
CA LEU A 17 8.98 4.40 3.77
C LEU A 17 8.90 5.55 2.75
N GLN A 18 10.02 5.99 2.18
CA GLN A 18 10.02 7.09 1.21
C GLN A 18 9.26 6.73 -0.07
N SER A 19 9.38 5.49 -0.53
CA SER A 19 8.67 4.97 -1.70
C SER A 19 7.15 4.98 -1.46
N PHE A 20 6.73 4.61 -0.25
CA PHE A 20 5.32 4.59 0.14
C PHE A 20 4.74 6.01 0.19
N ARG A 21 5.47 6.97 0.79
CA ARG A 21 5.07 8.38 0.84
C ARG A 21 4.88 8.96 -0.56
N ARG A 22 5.82 8.69 -1.48
CA ARG A 22 5.72 9.13 -2.87
C ARG A 22 4.48 8.56 -3.56
N PHE A 23 4.15 7.30 -3.32
CA PHE A 23 2.92 6.70 -3.83
C PHE A 23 1.68 7.41 -3.27
N VAL A 24 1.59 7.56 -1.94
CA VAL A 24 0.45 8.21 -1.27
C VAL A 24 0.26 9.64 -1.75
N ASP A 25 1.35 10.42 -1.85
CA ASP A 25 1.30 11.80 -2.36
C ASP A 25 0.80 11.86 -3.80
N SER A 26 1.25 10.95 -4.66
CA SER A 26 0.79 10.86 -6.05
C SER A 26 -0.68 10.43 -6.12
N TYR A 27 -1.07 9.43 -5.35
CA TYR A 27 -2.42 8.87 -5.34
C TYR A 27 -3.44 9.89 -4.82
N LYS A 28 -3.09 10.69 -3.80
CA LYS A 28 -3.94 11.79 -3.30
C LYS A 28 -4.02 12.95 -4.30
N ARG A 29 -2.95 13.25 -5.04
CA ARG A 29 -2.90 14.39 -5.99
C ARG A 29 -3.67 14.14 -7.28
N HIS A 30 -3.77 12.88 -7.73
CA HIS A 30 -4.32 12.52 -9.02
C HIS A 30 -5.58 11.66 -8.84
N PRO A 31 -6.79 12.25 -8.91
CA PRO A 31 -8.03 11.49 -8.84
C PRO A 31 -8.05 10.39 -9.89
N ALA A 32 -8.41 9.18 -9.48
CA ALA A 32 -8.58 8.09 -10.42
C ALA A 32 -9.78 8.34 -11.34
N GLY A 33 -9.64 7.96 -12.61
CA GLY A 33 -10.73 8.10 -13.59
C GLY A 33 -11.88 7.10 -13.41
N CYS A 34 -11.79 6.22 -12.41
CA CYS A 34 -12.83 5.25 -12.06
C CYS A 34 -12.73 4.83 -10.59
N ASP A 35 -13.85 4.37 -10.05
CA ASP A 35 -13.93 3.80 -8.72
C ASP A 35 -13.17 2.47 -8.67
N HIS A 36 -12.38 2.29 -7.60
CA HIS A 36 -11.64 1.07 -7.34
C HIS A 36 -11.31 0.94 -5.86
N LYS A 37 -11.00 -0.28 -5.43
CA LYS A 37 -10.46 -0.57 -4.10
C LYS A 37 -8.94 -0.44 -4.13
N LEU A 38 -8.35 0.17 -3.11
CA LEU A 38 -6.90 0.12 -2.92
C LEU A 38 -6.54 -1.08 -2.05
N VAL A 39 -5.55 -1.86 -2.47
CA VAL A 39 -4.98 -2.96 -1.70
C VAL A 39 -3.49 -2.72 -1.53
N ILE A 40 -3.01 -2.73 -0.29
CA ILE A 40 -1.59 -2.63 0.04
C ILE A 40 -1.08 -4.01 0.42
N ILE A 41 -0.04 -4.47 -0.28
CA ILE A 41 0.67 -5.71 0.03
C ILE A 41 1.91 -5.33 0.83
N TYR A 42 1.92 -5.58 2.13
CA TYR A 42 3.09 -5.41 2.99
C TYR A 42 3.98 -6.64 2.88
N LYS A 43 5.10 -6.52 2.17
CA LYS A 43 6.03 -7.63 1.92
C LYS A 43 7.33 -7.48 2.71
N GLY A 44 7.71 -8.51 3.46
CA GLY A 44 9.02 -8.59 4.13
C GLY A 44 9.13 -7.78 5.43
N PHE A 45 8.00 -7.45 6.05
CA PHE A 45 7.98 -6.83 7.39
C PHE A 45 7.99 -7.92 8.47
N GLU A 46 9.17 -8.14 9.06
CA GLU A 46 9.38 -9.15 10.10
C GLU A 46 9.04 -8.65 11.51
N HIS A 47 9.18 -7.34 11.75
CA HIS A 47 8.86 -6.71 13.03
C HIS A 47 7.59 -5.88 12.93
N ASP A 48 6.73 -6.02 13.94
CA ASP A 48 5.46 -5.27 13.99
C ASP A 48 5.68 -3.76 14.02
N ALA A 49 6.76 -3.27 14.66
CA ALA A 49 7.08 -1.84 14.68
C ALA A 49 7.31 -1.26 13.26
N ASP A 50 8.00 -2.00 12.39
CA ASP A 50 8.26 -1.58 11.01
C ASP A 50 6.96 -1.61 10.18
N LEU A 51 6.11 -2.62 10.41
CA LEU A 51 4.80 -2.71 9.77
C LEU A 51 3.88 -1.57 10.19
N GLU A 52 3.84 -1.22 11.48
CA GLU A 52 3.07 -0.08 11.98
C GLU A 52 3.55 1.23 11.39
N ALA A 53 4.88 1.42 11.27
CA ALA A 53 5.44 2.59 10.61
C ALA A 53 5.03 2.67 9.14
N ALA A 54 4.94 1.53 8.43
CA ALA A 54 4.44 1.48 7.06
C ALA A 54 2.94 1.77 6.97
N ARG A 55 2.11 1.16 7.84
CA ARG A 55 0.66 1.42 7.94
C ARG A 55 0.36 2.90 8.15
N ALA A 56 1.10 3.56 9.02
CA ALA A 56 0.96 4.99 9.28
C ALA A 56 1.20 5.88 8.05
N VAL A 57 1.97 5.42 7.05
CA VAL A 57 2.14 6.15 5.78
C VAL A 57 0.90 6.05 4.91
N PHE A 58 0.23 4.89 4.87
CA PHE A 58 -0.98 4.66 4.09
C PHE A 58 -2.23 5.17 4.83
N ASP A 59 -2.22 6.45 5.19
CA ASP A 59 -3.35 7.19 5.77
C ASP A 59 -4.43 7.48 4.70
N LEU A 60 -5.04 6.40 4.20
CA LEU A 60 -6.19 6.38 3.33
C LEU A 60 -6.88 5.00 3.40
N PRO A 61 -8.17 4.89 3.07
CA PRO A 61 -8.87 3.61 3.09
C PRO A 61 -8.22 2.60 2.13
N HIS A 62 -7.83 1.44 2.67
CA HIS A 62 -7.27 0.35 1.88
C HIS A 62 -7.55 -1.01 2.53
N CYS A 63 -7.50 -2.06 1.72
CA CYS A 63 -7.40 -3.43 2.21
C CYS A 63 -5.92 -3.80 2.39
N GLU A 64 -5.63 -4.55 3.44
CA GLU A 64 -4.28 -5.01 3.73
C GLU A 64 -4.10 -6.48 3.34
N VAL A 65 -2.95 -6.80 2.74
CA VAL A 65 -2.43 -8.15 2.55
C VAL A 65 -1.01 -8.21 3.09
N ARG A 66 -0.69 -9.22 3.91
CA ARG A 66 0.67 -9.45 4.41
C ARG A 66 1.32 -10.58 3.62
N GLN A 67 2.59 -10.41 3.26
CA GLN A 67 3.40 -11.43 2.61
C GLN A 67 4.82 -11.45 3.21
N THR A 68 5.38 -12.64 3.35
CA THR A 68 6.80 -12.80 3.72
C THR A 68 7.69 -12.52 2.51
N ASP A 69 8.96 -12.19 2.72
CA ASP A 69 9.92 -12.17 1.61
C ASP A 69 10.44 -13.60 1.37
N GLU A 70 9.92 -14.26 0.33
CA GLU A 70 10.47 -15.53 -0.13
C GLU A 70 11.83 -15.27 -0.77
N HIS A 71 12.87 -15.93 -0.24
CA HIS A 71 14.24 -15.93 -0.73
C HIS A 71 14.42 -16.96 -1.84
#